data_AF-A0A1R3TJB4-F1
#
_entry.id   AF-A0A1R3TJB4-F1
#
_cell.length_a   1.000
_cell.length_b   1.000
_cell.length_c   1.000
_cell.angle_alpha   90.00
_cell.angle_beta   90.00
_cell.angle_gamma   90.00
#
_symmetry.space_group_name_H-M   'P 1'
#
loop_
_entity.id
_entity.type
_entity.pdbx_description
1 polymer ?
#
loop_
_entity_poly.entity_id
_entity_poly.type
_entity_poly.pdbx_seq_one_letter_code
_entity_poly.pdbx_strand_id
1 'polypeptide(L)' 'MMDQLQTAKGKDFDMLYLDMQVQAHMEAIALFRTYAGSGDDQTVVGFAKETLPSLETHLSHVKMVSIEH' A
#
# COMPACT_ATOMS: atom_id res chain seq x y z
N MET A 1 1.79 -15.51 -2.34
CA MET A 1 1.94 -14.17 -2.95
C MET A 1 3.35 -13.97 -3.50
N MET A 2 4.40 -13.88 -2.67
CA MET A 2 5.76 -13.65 -3.19
C MET A 2 6.28 -14.74 -4.14
N ASP A 3 5.98 -16.01 -3.88
CA ASP A 3 6.41 -17.12 -4.77
C ASP A 3 5.74 -17.05 -6.16
N GLN A 4 4.51 -16.54 -6.22
CA GLN A 4 3.79 -16.35 -7.50
C GLN A 4 4.43 -15.20 -8.29
N LEU A 5 4.78 -14.11 -7.60
CA LEU A 5 5.46 -12.98 -8.22
C LEU A 5 6.84 -13.35 -8.75
N GLN A 6 7.61 -14.18 -8.03
CA GLN A 6 8.93 -14.65 -8.46
C GLN A 6 8.93 -15.46 -9.76
N THR A 7 7.81 -16.11 -10.07
CA THR A 7 7.70 -16.99 -11.23
C THR A 7 6.96 -16.35 -12.41
N ALA A 8 6.22 -15.26 -12.18
CA ALA A 8 5.53 -14.49 -13.20
C ALA A 8 6.52 -13.75 -14.13
N LYS A 9 6.12 -13.48 -15.38
CA LYS A 9 6.97 -12.84 -16.40
C LYS A 9 6.19 -11.85 -17.25
N GLY A 10 6.87 -10.80 -17.72
CA GLY A 10 6.30 -9.80 -18.62
C GLY A 10 4.98 -9.24 -18.07
N LYS A 11 3.95 -9.19 -18.90
CA LYS A 11 2.64 -8.63 -18.52
C LYS A 11 2.01 -9.33 -17.30
N ASP A 12 2.21 -10.64 -17.13
CA ASP A 12 1.67 -11.38 -15.97
C ASP A 12 2.35 -10.95 -14.67
N PHE A 13 3.64 -10.60 -14.72
CA PHE A 13 4.35 -10.03 -13.59
C PHE A 13 3.80 -8.64 -13.26
N ASP A 14 3.64 -7.78 -14.25
CA ASP A 14 3.17 -6.40 -14.06
C ASP A 14 1.77 -6.38 -13.42
N MET A 15 0.84 -7.19 -13.93
CA MET A 15 -0.52 -7.30 -13.37
C MET A 15 -0.50 -7.82 -11.93
N LEU A 16 0.23 -8.92 -11.66
CA LEU A 16 0.30 -9.50 -10.32
C LEU A 16 0.98 -8.54 -9.32
N TYR A 17 2.02 -7.84 -9.76
CA TYR A 17 2.71 -6.84 -8.94
C TYR A 17 1.79 -5.68 -8.58
N LEU A 18 1.07 -5.12 -9.55
CA LEU A 18 0.16 -3.99 -9.33
C LEU A 18 -0.98 -4.38 -8.38
N ASP A 19 -1.61 -5.53 -8.57
CA ASP A 19 -2.65 -6.04 -7.66
C ASP A 19 -2.12 -6.20 -6.23
N MET A 20 -0.94 -6.79 -6.08
CA MET A 20 -0.30 -6.94 -4.77
C MET A 20 0.02 -5.59 -4.13
N GLN A 21 0.45 -4.59 -4.90
CA GLN A 21 0.76 -3.25 -4.39
C GLN A 21 -0.50 -2.48 -3.99
N VAL A 22 -1.60 -2.60 -4.74
CA VAL A 22 -2.89 -2.02 -4.33
C VAL A 22 -3.30 -2.57 -2.97
N GLN A 23 -3.26 -3.89 -2.79
CA GLN A 23 -3.64 -4.54 -1.54
C GLN A 23 -2.72 -4.12 -0.38
N ALA A 24 -1.40 -4.14 -0.59
CA ALA A 24 -0.43 -3.77 0.43
C ALA A 24 -0.59 -2.30 0.88
N HIS A 25 -0.82 -1.37 -0.05
CA HIS A 25 -1.05 0.03 0.31
C HIS A 25 -2.39 0.23 1.03
N MET A 26 -3.45 -0.48 0.66
CA MET A 26 -4.71 -0.44 1.39
C MET A 26 -4.57 -0.94 2.84
N GLU A 27 -3.86 -2.05 3.05
CA GLU A 27 -3.56 -2.59 4.37
C GLU A 27 -2.72 -1.62 5.22
N ALA A 28 -1.68 -1.03 4.62
CA ALA A 28 -0.85 -0.04 5.28
C ALA A 28 -1.67 1.21 5.69
N ILE A 29 -2.53 1.73 4.81
CA ILE A 29 -3.43 2.85 5.14
C ILE A 29 -4.35 2.49 6.30
N ALA A 30 -4.95 1.30 6.29
CA ALA A 30 -5.83 0.84 7.36
C ALA A 30 -5.09 0.77 8.71
N LEU A 31 -3.87 0.22 8.72
CA LEU A 31 -3.03 0.14 9.91
C LEU A 31 -2.66 1.54 10.44
N PHE A 32 -2.16 2.41 9.56
CA PHE A 32 -1.73 3.77 9.93
C PHE A 32 -2.90 4.61 10.41
N ARG A 33 -4.05 4.55 9.73
CA ARG A 33 -5.27 5.27 10.15
C ARG A 33 -5.76 4.79 11.51
N THR A 34 -5.74 3.48 11.76
CA THR A 34 -6.14 2.90 13.06
C THR A 34 -5.22 3.38 14.18
N TYR A 35 -3.91 3.28 13.99
CA TYR A 35 -2.95 3.68 15.01
C TYR A 35 -2.94 5.20 15.23
N ALA A 36 -3.07 6.00 14.16
CA ALA A 36 -3.22 7.45 14.25
C ALA A 36 -4.45 7.90 15.08
N GLY A 37 -5.52 7.09 15.11
CA GLY A 37 -6.75 7.40 15.83
C GLY A 37 -6.83 6.83 17.25
N SER A 38 -6.10 5.75 17.55
CA SER A 38 -6.28 4.97 18.78
C SER A 38 -5.00 4.44 19.43
N GLY A 39 -3.82 4.80 18.90
CA GLY A 39 -2.53 4.37 19.41
C GLY A 39 -2.21 4.91 20.81
N ASP A 40 -1.42 4.14 21.55
CA ASP A 40 -1.02 4.37 22.94
C ASP A 40 0.32 5.11 23.05
N ASP A 41 1.25 4.89 22.10
CA ASP A 41 2.49 5.65 21.99
C ASP A 41 2.28 6.93 21.15
N GLN A 42 2.40 8.09 21.79
CA GLN A 42 2.16 9.39 21.14
C GLN A 42 3.18 9.72 20.04
N THR A 43 4.41 9.20 20.13
CA THR A 43 5.43 9.36 19.08
C THR A 43 5.03 8.55 17.86
N VAL A 44 4.58 7.31 18.05
CA VAL A 44 4.14 6.46 16.94
C VAL A 44 2.81 6.94 16.34
N VAL A 45 1.91 7.51 17.14
CA VAL A 45 0.69 8.20 16.65
C VAL A 45 1.06 9.38 15.73
N GLY A 46 2.04 10.19 16.12
CA GLY A 46 2.55 11.30 15.32
C GLY A 46 3.09 10.82 13.98
N PHE A 47 3.97 9.81 14.01
CA PHE A 47 4.51 9.19 12.80
C PHE A 47 3.42 8.63 11.88
N ALA A 48 2.40 7.97 12.45
CA ALA A 48 1.29 7.42 11.69
C ALA A 48 0.49 8.52 10.98
N LYS A 49 0.22 9.64 11.66
CA LYS A 49 -0.48 10.80 11.07
C LYS A 49 0.32 11.48 9.96
N GLU A 50 1.62 11.68 10.17
CA GLU A 50 2.50 12.34 9.20
C GLU A 50 2.71 11.51 7.94
N THR A 51 2.73 10.19 8.07
CA THR A 51 2.99 9.27 6.95
C THR A 51 1.73 8.95 6.14
N LEU A 52 0.55 8.96 6.78
CA LEU A 52 -0.72 8.57 6.16
C LEU A 52 -1.02 9.25 4.81
N PRO A 53 -0.83 10.59 4.63
CA PRO A 53 -1.06 11.24 3.34
C PRO A 53 -0.17 10.72 2.21
N SER A 54 1.07 10.32 2.51
CA SER A 54 1.98 9.74 1.52
C SER A 54 1.51 8.35 1.09
N LEU A 55 1.02 7.54 2.03
CA LEU A 55 0.44 6.22 1.72
C LEU A 55 -0.83 6.35 0.86
N GLU A 56 -1.70 7.30 1.14
CA GLU A 56 -2.89 7.58 0.34
C GLU A 56 -2.53 8.04 -1.09
N THR A 57 -1.49 8.88 -1.21
CA THR A 57 -0.93 9.30 -2.50
C THR A 57 -0.36 8.11 -3.29
N HIS A 58 0.43 7.25 -2.64
CA HIS A 58 0.97 6.04 -3.27
C HIS A 58 -0.14 5.11 -3.75
N LEU A 59 -1.19 4.88 -2.95
CA LEU A 59 -2.34 4.08 -3.37
C LEU A 59 -3.01 4.67 -4.62
N SER A 60 -3.18 5.99 -4.66
CA SER A 60 -3.74 6.69 -5.83
C SER A 60 -2.90 6.43 -7.09
N HIS A 61 -1.58 6.58 -6.99
CA HIS A 61 -0.68 6.31 -8.11
C HIS A 61 -0.72 4.86 -8.57
N VAL A 62 -0.70 3.89 -7.66
CA VAL A 62 -0.75 2.47 -8.04
C VAL A 62 -2.09 2.13 -8.71
N LYS A 63 -3.21 2.66 -8.21
CA LYS A 63 -4.52 2.49 -8.85
C LYS A 63 -4.56 3.10 -10.25
N MET A 64 -3.95 4.26 -10.44
CA MET A 64 -3.87 4.90 -11.76
C MET A 64 -3.06 4.04 -12.74
N VAL A 65 -1.87 3.57 -12.34
CA VAL A 65 -1.03 2.70 -13.19
C VAL A 65 -1.72 1.37 -13.50
N SER A 66 -2.46 0.82 -12.54
CA SER A 66 -3.24 -0.43 -12.71
C SER A 66 -4.41 -0.29 -13.69
N ILE A 67 -4.97 0.90 -13.87
CA ILE A 67 -6.03 1.16 -14.87
C ILE A 67 -5.43 1.29 -16.28
N GLU A 68 -4.17 1.72 -16.39
CA GLU A 68 -3.49 1.95 -17.66
C GLU A 68 -2.82 0.69 -18.27
N HIS A 69 -2.78 -0.44 -17.54
CA HIS A 69 -2.19 -1.73 -17.98
C HIS A 69 -3.23 -2.76 -18.46
#